data_AF-A0A4R0GPI2-F1
#
_entry.id   AF-A0A4R0GPI2-F1
#
_cell.length_a   1.000
_cell.length_b   1.000
_cell.length_c   1.000
_cell.angle_alpha   90.00
_cell.angle_beta   90.00
_cell.angle_gamma   90.00
#
_symmetry.space_group_name_H-M   'P 1'
#
loop_
_entity.id
_entity.type
_entity.pdbx_description
1 polymer ?
#
loop_
_entity_poly.entity_id
_entity_poly.type
_entity_poly.pdbx_seq_one_letter_code
_entity_poly.pdbx_strand_id
1 'polypeptide(L)' 'MADLAAQVRARLILSARVIITDHWPTPARRDWCPICHSPWKCWPLITAYAYLRLVGAHWWIPPHTR' A
#
# COMPACT_ATOMS: atom_id res chain seq x y z
N MET A 1 -3.98 15.71 24.52
CA MET A 1 -4.45 16.07 23.17
C MET A 1 -3.61 15.29 22.18
N ALA A 2 -4.21 14.56 21.25
CA ALA A 2 -3.44 13.80 20.26
C ALA A 2 -2.67 14.77 19.35
N ASP A 3 -1.35 14.60 19.25
CA ASP A 3 -0.48 15.35 18.35
C ASP A 3 -1.01 15.25 16.90
N LEU A 4 -1.22 16.40 16.27
CA LEU A 4 -1.71 16.48 14.88
C LEU A 4 -0.78 15.75 13.92
N ALA A 5 0.54 15.82 14.14
CA ALA A 5 1.50 15.12 13.30
C ALA A 5 1.34 13.60 13.40
N ALA A 6 1.11 13.09 14.62
CA ALA A 6 0.79 11.68 14.83
C ALA A 6 -0.52 11.25 14.13
N GLN A 7 -1.56 12.09 14.15
CA GLN A 7 -2.83 11.81 13.46
C GLN A 7 -2.67 11.77 11.94
N VAL A 8 -1.97 12.75 11.35
CA VAL A 8 -1.68 12.78 9.91
C VAL A 8 -0.85 11.56 9.51
N ARG A 9 0.18 11.21 10.28
CA ARG A 9 1.01 10.01 10.03
C ARG A 9 0.16 8.74 10.05
N ALA A 10 -0.72 8.58 11.04
CA ALA A 10 -1.62 7.43 11.12
C ALA A 10 -2.54 7.34 9.89
N ARG A 11 -3.08 8.47 9.43
CA ARG A 11 -3.92 8.52 8.23
C ARG A 11 -3.14 8.14 6.96
N LEU A 12 -1.92 8.63 6.80
CA LEU A 12 -1.08 8.31 5.65
C LEU A 12 -0.63 6.83 5.64
N ILE A 13 -0.37 6.24 6.82
CA ILE A 13 -0.11 4.80 6.94
C ILE A 13 -1.33 4.01 6.45
N LEU A 14 -2.54 4.38 6.87
CA LEU A 14 -3.77 3.74 6.41
C LEU A 14 -3.94 3.87 4.89
N SER A 15 -3.75 5.07 4.33
CA SER A 15 -3.82 5.29 2.89
C SER A 15 -2.82 4.41 2.12
N ALA A 16 -1.57 4.30 2.59
CA ALA A 16 -0.57 3.44 1.94
C ALA A 16 -0.97 1.96 1.96
N ARG A 17 -1.56 1.48 3.06
CA ARG A 17 -2.09 0.11 3.16
C ARG A 17 -3.23 -0.15 2.19
N VAL A 18 -4.17 0.80 2.07
CA VAL A 18 -5.27 0.72 1.09
C VAL A 18 -4.72 0.64 -0.33
N ILE A 19 -3.80 1.53 -0.71
CA ILE A 19 -3.15 1.49 -2.03
C ILE A 19 -2.51 0.12 -2.29
N ILE A 20 -1.80 -0.44 -1.31
CA ILE A 20 -1.17 -1.74 -1.52
C ILE A 20 -2.19 -2.87 -1.68
N THR A 21 -3.25 -2.91 -0.87
CA THR A 21 -4.32 -3.91 -1.00
C THR A 21 -5.00 -3.80 -2.37
N ASP A 22 -5.43 -2.61 -2.75
CA ASP A 22 -6.22 -2.37 -3.95
C ASP A 22 -5.43 -2.62 -5.23
N HIS A 23 -4.11 -2.36 -5.20
CA HIS A 23 -3.23 -2.59 -6.33
C HIS A 23 -2.61 -4.00 -6.34
N TRP A 24 -2.84 -4.83 -5.33
CA TRP A 24 -2.23 -6.14 -5.21
C TRP A 24 -2.65 -7.06 -6.38
N PRO A 25 -1.74 -7.89 -6.94
CA PRO A 25 -2.10 -8.79 -8.02
C PRO A 25 -3.08 -9.84 -7.51
N THR A 26 -4.03 -10.22 -8.36
CA THR A 26 -4.96 -11.29 -8.03
C THR A 26 -4.28 -12.65 -8.19
N PRO A 27 -4.80 -13.72 -7.54
CA PRO A 27 -4.26 -15.07 -7.71
C PRO A 27 -4.22 -15.52 -9.17
N ALA A 28 -5.21 -15.10 -9.98
CA ALA A 28 -5.32 -15.42 -11.40
C ALA A 28 -4.30 -14.70 -12.28
N ARG A 29 -3.79 -13.53 -11.85
CA ARG A 29 -2.86 -12.73 -12.65
C ARG A 29 -1.85 -11.99 -11.77
N ARG A 30 -0.74 -12.68 -11.45
CA ARG A 30 0.28 -12.23 -10.49
C ARG A 30 1.26 -11.17 -11.02
N ASP A 31 1.32 -11.01 -12.33
CA ASP A 31 2.26 -10.13 -13.04
C ASP A 31 1.65 -8.76 -13.38
N TRP A 32 0.44 -8.47 -12.90
CA TRP A 32 -0.34 -7.32 -13.34
C TRP A 32 -1.07 -6.62 -12.20
N CYS A 33 -1.17 -5.29 -12.29
CA CYS A 33 -1.98 -4.50 -11.35
C CYS A 33 -3.45 -4.42 -11.83
N PRO A 34 -4.44 -4.78 -10.99
CA PRO A 34 -5.85 -4.75 -11.36
C PRO A 34 -6.43 -3.33 -11.51
N ILE A 35 -5.78 -2.31 -10.95
CA ILE A 35 -6.22 -0.91 -11.04
C ILE A 35 -5.51 -0.15 -12.16
N CYS A 36 -4.18 -0.19 -12.19
CA CYS A 36 -3.42 0.58 -13.17
C CYS A 36 -3.40 -0.05 -14.56
N HIS A 37 -3.76 -1.32 -14.66
CA HIS A 37 -3.57 -2.14 -15.85
C HIS A 37 -2.14 -2.03 -16.42
N SER A 38 -1.16 -2.25 -15.56
CA SER A 38 0.26 -2.23 -15.91
C SER A 38 1.01 -3.38 -15.23
N PRO A 39 2.22 -3.72 -15.71
CA PRO A 39 3.04 -4.75 -15.09
C PRO A 39 3.25 -4.49 -13.60
N TRP A 40 3.21 -5.55 -12.82
CA TRP A 40 3.59 -5.54 -11.41
C TRP A 40 5.11 -5.37 -11.29
N LYS A 41 5.65 -4.47 -10.45
CA LYS A 41 5.02 -3.54 -9.51
C LYS A 41 4.69 -2.18 -10.16
N CYS A 42 3.44 -1.73 -10.03
CA CYS A 42 3.04 -0.41 -10.52
C CYS A 42 3.55 0.73 -9.63
N TRP A 43 3.59 1.96 -10.16
CA TRP A 43 4.15 3.13 -9.46
C TRP A 43 3.44 3.46 -8.12
N PRO A 44 2.09 3.43 -8.00
CA PRO A 44 1.42 3.68 -6.72
C PRO A 44 1.84 2.70 -5.63
N LEU A 45 2.00 1.43 -5.99
CA LEU A 45 2.46 0.40 -5.08
C LEU A 45 3.89 0.66 -4.59
N ILE A 46 4.80 1.03 -5.50
CA ILE A 46 6.19 1.36 -5.16
C ILE A 46 6.22 2.52 -4.16
N THR A 47 5.44 3.58 -4.43
CA THR A 47 5.35 4.77 -3.56
C THR A 47 4.79 4.41 -2.19
N ALA A 48 3.72 3.61 -2.11
CA ALA A 48 3.14 3.20 -0.85
C ALA A 48 4.10 2.34 0.00
N TYR A 49 4.81 1.39 -0.62
CA TYR A 49 5.84 0.61 0.08
C TYR A 49 7.01 1.46 0.56
N ALA A 50 7.48 2.39 -0.27
CA ALA A 50 8.54 3.32 0.10
C ALA A 50 8.13 4.17 1.31
N TYR A 51 6.90 4.66 1.34
CA TYR A 51 6.37 5.42 2.48
C TYR A 51 6.29 4.55 3.75
N LEU A 52 5.74 3.34 3.68
CA LEU A 52 5.69 2.44 4.84
C LEU A 52 7.09 2.12 5.38
N ARG A 53 8.09 1.99 4.51
CA ARG A 53 9.50 1.84 4.91
C ARG A 53 10.02 3.06 5.65
N LEU A 54 9.81 4.25 5.10
CA LEU A 54 10.24 5.52 5.68
C LEU A 54 9.70 5.73 7.11
N VAL A 55 8.46 5.32 7.36
CA VAL A 55 7.80 5.50 8.66
C VAL A 55 7.90 4.29 9.59
N GLY A 56 8.71 3.28 9.25
CA GLY A 56 8.93 2.09 10.10
C GLY A 56 7.78 1.08 10.13
N ALA A 57 6.82 1.17 9.22
CA ALA A 57 5.61 0.33 9.16
C ALA A 57 5.65 -0.72 8.02
N HIS A 58 6.86 -1.13 7.59
CA HIS A 58 7.08 -1.96 6.39
C HIS A 58 6.67 -3.43 6.52
N TRP A 59 6.43 -3.92 7.73
CA TRP A 59 6.03 -5.31 7.99
C TRP A 59 4.57 -5.62 7.65
N TRP A 60 3.85 -4.63 7.12
CA TRP A 60 2.46 -4.84 6.73
C TRP A 60 2.40 -5.57 5.38
N ILE A 61 1.62 -6.65 5.36
CA ILE A 61 1.34 -7.48 4.19
C ILE A 61 -0.18 -7.40 3.97
N PRO A 62 -0.65 -7.14 2.74
CA PRO A 62 -2.08 -7.11 2.48
C PRO A 62 -2.69 -8.48 2.80
N PRO A 63 -3.90 -8.52 3.38
CA PRO A 63 -4.63 -9.77 3.49
C PRO A 63 -4.82 -10.38 2.10
N HIS A 64 -4.79 -11.71 2.00
CA HIS A 64 -5.20 -12.41 0.79
C HIS A 64 -6.70 -12.19 0.59
N THR A 65 -7.08 -11.06 0.00
CA THR A 65 -8.47 -10.75 -0.31
C THR A 65 -8.83 -11.33 -1.65
N ARG A 66 -9.74 -12.33 -1.59
CA ARG A 66 -10.51 -13.04 -2.63
C ARG A 66 -9.93 -13.13 -4.05
#